data_AF-A0A9C5Z9X7-F1
#
_entry.id   AF-A0A9C5Z9X7-F1
#
_cell.length_a   1.000
_cell.length_b   1.000
_cell.length_c   1.000
_cell.angle_alpha   90.00
_cell.angle_beta   90.00
_cell.angle_gamma   90.00
#
_symmetry.space_group_name_H-M   'P 1'
#
loop_
_entity.id
_entity.type
_entity.pdbx_description
1 polymer ?
#
loop_
_entity_poly.entity_id
_entity_poly.type
_entity_poly.pdbx_seq_one_letter_code
_entity_poly.pdbx_strand_id
1 'polypeptide(L)'
;MKLKYITSLLERLIFIKSEYLLSKISGLQEGVPNADIFSQIKIILYMDCLFNLIKSKTRSLKKVELSEISEKVENIVRERFADPSRYSGCRSAFSTEKALCHFIVLALLLESNYQVDAKISSQELNMPSSKIVKYSQLVHALPKSRSSILTLRLPTSVPSISSTFTKKRRSLNKN
;
A
#
# COMPACT_ATOMS: atom_id res chain seq x y z
N MET A 1 4.90 22.09 -19.65
CA MET A 1 3.68 21.25 -19.52
C MET A 1 3.62 20.46 -18.22
N LYS A 2 4.71 19.82 -17.75
CA LYS A 2 4.71 19.03 -16.50
C LYS A 2 4.37 19.82 -15.22
N LEU A 3 4.82 21.07 -15.07
CA LEU A 3 4.53 21.87 -13.85
C LEU A 3 3.04 22.22 -13.66
N LYS A 4 2.31 22.61 -14.72
CA LYS A 4 0.87 22.92 -14.63
C LYS A 4 0.02 21.70 -14.23
N TYR A 5 0.45 20.51 -14.62
CA TYR A 5 -0.22 19.28 -14.21
C TYR A 5 -0.02 19.00 -12.72
N ILE A 6 1.14 19.35 -12.17
CA ILE A 6 1.45 19.17 -10.76
C ILE A 6 0.59 20.07 -9.90
N THR A 7 0.51 21.36 -10.22
CA THR A 7 -0.33 22.30 -9.46
C THR A 7 -1.79 21.87 -9.46
N SER A 8 -2.33 21.45 -10.62
CA SER A 8 -3.69 20.91 -10.71
C SER A 8 -3.89 19.60 -9.95
N LEU A 9 -2.88 18.71 -9.91
CA LEU A 9 -2.95 17.46 -9.17
C LEU A 9 -2.87 17.71 -7.66
N LEU A 10 -2.02 18.64 -7.22
CA LEU A 10 -1.91 19.08 -5.84
C LEU A 10 -3.22 19.72 -5.34
N GLU A 11 -3.90 20.52 -6.16
CA GLU A 11 -5.23 21.07 -5.85
C GLU A 11 -6.28 19.96 -5.61
N ARG A 12 -6.19 18.85 -6.34
CA ARG A 12 -7.08 17.70 -6.16
C ARG A 12 -6.73 16.83 -4.95
N LEU A 13 -5.55 17.00 -4.35
CA LEU A 13 -5.21 16.24 -3.13
C LEU A 13 -6.05 16.65 -1.91
N ILE A 14 -6.79 17.76 -1.99
CA ILE A 14 -7.76 18.17 -0.96
C ILE A 14 -8.87 17.15 -0.70
N PHE A 15 -9.14 16.24 -1.66
CA PHE A 15 -10.14 15.18 -1.51
C PHE A 15 -9.64 13.97 -0.69
N ILE A 16 -8.35 13.96 -0.30
CA ILE A 16 -7.80 12.89 0.55
C ILE A 16 -8.36 13.01 1.95
N LYS A 17 -9.00 11.92 2.41
CA LYS A 17 -9.69 11.87 3.72
C LYS A 17 -8.76 11.51 4.88
N SER A 18 -7.56 11.04 4.56
CA SER A 18 -6.60 10.56 5.56
C SER A 18 -5.71 11.70 6.08
N GLU A 19 -5.78 11.99 7.38
CA GLU A 19 -4.96 13.03 8.02
C GLU A 19 -3.47 12.68 7.93
N TYR A 20 -3.13 11.40 8.15
CA TYR A 20 -1.78 10.91 7.94
C TYR A 20 -1.26 11.22 6.52
N LEU A 21 -2.03 10.90 5.48
CA LEU A 21 -1.59 11.14 4.09
C LEU A 21 -1.52 12.63 3.76
N LEU A 22 -2.44 13.46 4.26
CA LEU A 22 -2.39 14.91 4.10
C LEU A 22 -1.12 15.50 4.71
N SER A 23 -0.73 15.06 5.92
CA SER A 23 0.50 15.51 6.57
C SER A 23 1.75 15.18 5.73
N LYS A 24 1.74 14.04 5.02
CA LYS A 24 2.83 13.67 4.10
C LYS A 24 2.85 14.56 2.88
N ILE A 25 1.70 14.90 2.32
CA ILE A 25 1.61 15.80 1.16
C ILE A 25 2.14 17.18 1.48
N SER A 26 1.77 17.75 2.63
CA SER A 26 2.25 19.07 3.04
C SER A 26 3.78 19.13 3.06
N GLY A 27 4.43 18.11 3.63
CA GLY A 27 5.90 18.01 3.61
C GLY A 27 6.52 17.88 2.22
N LEU A 28 5.77 17.38 1.22
CA LEU A 28 6.24 17.27 -0.17
C LEU A 28 6.05 18.54 -0.98
N GLN A 29 5.05 19.35 -0.64
CA GLN A 29 4.78 20.63 -1.31
C GLN A 29 5.85 21.69 -1.03
N GLU A 30 6.55 21.58 0.10
CA GLU A 30 7.66 22.45 0.48
C GLU A 30 8.98 22.15 -0.27
N GLY A 31 9.06 20.99 -0.95
CA GLY A 31 10.26 20.52 -1.65
C GLY A 31 10.35 20.96 -3.12
N VAL A 32 11.58 20.94 -3.67
CA VAL A 32 11.82 21.18 -5.11
C VAL A 32 11.32 19.97 -5.91
N PRO A 33 10.44 20.14 -6.92
CA PRO A 33 9.89 19.01 -7.69
C PRO A 33 10.98 18.13 -8.32
N ASN A 34 11.04 16.86 -7.90
CA ASN A 34 12.00 15.86 -8.39
C ASN A 34 11.32 14.49 -8.59
N ALA A 35 12.05 13.54 -9.20
CA ALA A 35 11.56 12.18 -9.51
C ALA A 35 11.01 11.42 -8.28
N ASP A 36 11.61 11.65 -7.11
CA ASP A 36 11.25 10.97 -5.87
C ASP A 36 9.93 11.50 -5.30
N ILE A 37 9.74 12.82 -5.29
CA ILE A 37 8.47 13.45 -4.91
C ILE A 37 7.33 12.93 -5.80
N PHE A 38 7.55 12.79 -7.12
CA PHE A 38 6.53 12.21 -8.00
C PHE A 38 6.20 10.77 -7.63
N SER A 39 7.19 9.98 -7.22
CA SER A 39 6.98 8.59 -6.81
C SER A 39 6.21 8.52 -5.49
N GLN A 40 6.52 9.40 -4.54
CA GLN A 40 5.80 9.48 -3.27
C GLN A 40 4.35 9.96 -3.46
N ILE A 41 4.09 10.95 -4.33
CA ILE A 41 2.72 11.36 -4.67
C ILE A 41 1.92 10.19 -5.26
N LYS A 42 2.52 9.40 -6.16
CA LYS A 42 1.87 8.19 -6.71
C LYS A 42 1.55 7.17 -5.62
N ILE A 43 2.46 6.98 -4.66
CA ILE A 43 2.22 6.11 -3.50
C ILE A 43 1.05 6.65 -2.68
N ILE A 44 1.02 7.95 -2.39
CA ILE A 44 -0.05 8.59 -1.60
C ILE A 44 -1.41 8.43 -2.28
N LEU A 45 -1.50 8.69 -3.59
CA LEU A 45 -2.74 8.47 -4.35
C LEU A 45 -3.23 7.03 -4.30
N TYR A 46 -2.29 6.07 -4.39
CA TYR A 46 -2.62 4.66 -4.27
C TYR A 46 -3.07 4.30 -2.84
N MET A 47 -2.40 4.85 -1.82
CA MET A 47 -2.73 4.63 -0.42
C MET A 47 -4.09 5.22 -0.04
N ASP A 48 -4.48 6.38 -0.55
CA ASP A 48 -5.81 6.95 -0.35
C ASP A 48 -6.91 6.00 -0.86
N CYS A 49 -6.68 5.44 -2.06
CA CYS A 49 -7.60 4.46 -2.64
C CYS A 49 -7.69 3.17 -1.81
N LEU A 50 -6.56 2.70 -1.26
CA LEU A 50 -6.55 1.57 -0.31
C LEU A 50 -7.23 1.92 1.01
N PHE A 51 -7.04 3.12 1.53
CA PHE A 51 -7.68 3.60 2.76
C PHE A 51 -9.20 3.58 2.60
N ASN A 52 -9.71 4.14 1.50
CA ASN A 52 -11.14 4.11 1.18
C ASN A 52 -11.65 2.68 0.98
N LEU A 53 -10.86 1.79 0.38
CA LEU A 53 -11.21 0.36 0.26
C LEU A 53 -11.29 -0.33 1.63
N ILE A 54 -10.36 -0.05 2.54
CA ILE A 54 -10.29 -0.65 3.87
C ILE A 54 -11.47 -0.16 4.73
N LYS A 55 -11.76 1.14 4.68
CA LYS A 55 -12.85 1.76 5.44
C LYS A 55 -14.23 1.53 4.85
N SER A 56 -14.32 1.36 3.53
CA SER A 56 -15.52 0.93 2.83
C SER A 56 -16.04 -0.35 3.49
N LYS A 57 -17.25 -0.32 4.04
CA LYS A 57 -17.94 -1.52 4.57
C LYS A 57 -18.74 -2.25 3.49
N THR A 58 -18.74 -1.72 2.27
CA THR A 58 -19.57 -2.20 1.16
C THR A 58 -18.98 -3.48 0.55
N ARG A 59 -19.86 -4.41 0.18
CA ARG A 59 -19.46 -5.70 -0.42
C ARG A 59 -19.13 -5.61 -1.90
N SER A 60 -19.74 -4.68 -2.64
CA SER A 60 -19.48 -4.50 -4.08
C SER A 60 -18.52 -3.34 -4.31
N LEU A 61 -17.37 -3.64 -4.92
CA LEU A 61 -16.37 -2.64 -5.27
C LEU A 61 -16.79 -1.77 -6.47
N LYS A 62 -17.76 -2.25 -7.27
CA LYS A 62 -18.30 -1.51 -8.42
C LYS A 62 -19.19 -0.33 -8.01
N LYS A 63 -19.78 -0.39 -6.81
CA LYS A 63 -20.71 0.63 -6.30
C LYS A 63 -20.05 1.66 -5.37
N VAL A 64 -18.75 1.51 -5.12
CA VAL A 64 -18.00 2.35 -4.19
C VAL A 64 -17.03 3.20 -4.97
N GLU A 65 -17.10 4.49 -4.76
CA GLU A 65 -16.04 5.42 -5.15
C GLU A 65 -14.89 5.28 -4.15
N LEU A 66 -13.73 4.86 -4.64
CA LEU A 66 -12.52 4.64 -3.85
C LEU A 66 -11.53 5.79 -4.02
N SER A 67 -11.61 6.58 -5.10
CA SER A 67 -10.81 7.78 -5.28
C SER A 67 -11.57 8.82 -6.10
N GLU A 68 -11.73 10.00 -5.51
CA GLU A 68 -12.28 11.19 -6.18
C GLU A 68 -11.20 11.88 -7.07
N ILE A 69 -9.98 11.35 -7.10
CA ILE A 69 -8.80 11.98 -7.72
C ILE A 69 -8.40 11.30 -9.02
N SER A 70 -8.37 9.95 -9.05
CA SER A 70 -7.92 9.20 -10.22
C SER A 70 -8.67 7.89 -10.43
N GLU A 71 -9.52 7.87 -11.45
CA GLU A 71 -10.24 6.68 -11.92
C GLU A 71 -9.29 5.54 -12.31
N LYS A 72 -8.12 5.87 -12.90
CA LYS A 72 -7.12 4.88 -13.28
C LYS A 72 -6.57 4.12 -12.06
N VAL A 73 -6.23 4.83 -10.99
CA VAL A 73 -5.73 4.22 -9.74
C VAL A 73 -6.84 3.37 -9.11
N GLU A 74 -8.05 3.92 -9.08
CA GLU A 74 -9.23 3.22 -8.59
C GLU A 74 -9.49 1.89 -9.32
N ASN A 75 -9.45 1.88 -10.65
CA ASN A 75 -9.65 0.68 -11.45
C ASN A 75 -8.56 -0.37 -11.17
N ILE A 76 -7.30 0.04 -11.02
CA ILE A 76 -6.19 -0.85 -10.64
C ILE A 76 -6.44 -1.48 -9.26
N VAL A 77 -6.91 -0.70 -8.29
CA VAL A 77 -7.23 -1.21 -6.95
C VAL A 77 -8.42 -2.18 -7.01
N ARG A 78 -9.50 -1.83 -7.72
CA ARG A 78 -10.65 -2.72 -7.89
C ARG A 78 -10.25 -4.07 -8.47
N GLU A 79 -9.45 -4.06 -9.53
CA GLU A 79 -9.00 -5.28 -10.19
C GLU A 79 -8.13 -6.15 -9.27
N ARG A 80 -7.17 -5.54 -8.57
CA ARG A 80 -6.20 -6.28 -7.73
C ARG A 80 -6.77 -6.81 -6.41
N PHE A 81 -7.80 -6.16 -5.88
CA PHE A 81 -8.39 -6.49 -4.58
C PHE A 81 -9.81 -7.08 -4.68
N ALA A 82 -10.39 -7.16 -5.88
CA ALA A 82 -11.58 -7.98 -6.10
C ALA A 82 -11.28 -9.45 -5.76
N ASP A 83 -12.25 -10.11 -5.12
CA ASP A 83 -12.17 -11.53 -4.86
C ASP A 83 -12.43 -12.30 -6.17
N PRO A 84 -11.46 -13.08 -6.68
CA PRO A 84 -11.64 -13.85 -7.90
C PRO A 84 -12.59 -15.05 -7.72
N SER A 85 -12.81 -15.48 -6.48
CA SER A 85 -13.64 -16.66 -6.15
C SER A 85 -15.13 -16.34 -6.00
N ARG A 86 -15.49 -15.05 -5.92
CA ARG A 86 -16.88 -14.57 -5.81
C ARG A 86 -17.30 -13.88 -7.11
N TYR A 87 -18.60 -13.56 -7.22
CA TYR A 87 -19.12 -12.81 -8.35
C TYR A 87 -18.30 -11.52 -8.60
N SER A 88 -18.02 -11.23 -9.87
CA SER A 88 -17.10 -10.19 -10.33
C SER A 88 -17.23 -8.87 -9.56
N GLY A 89 -16.15 -8.48 -8.86
CA GLY A 89 -16.05 -7.19 -8.17
C GLY A 89 -16.55 -7.18 -6.73
N CYS A 90 -16.71 -8.34 -6.10
CA CYS A 90 -16.99 -8.42 -4.68
C CYS A 90 -15.72 -8.35 -3.83
N ARG A 91 -15.84 -7.70 -2.67
CA ARG A 91 -14.86 -7.70 -1.60
C ARG A 91 -15.09 -8.91 -0.69
N SER A 92 -14.01 -9.51 -0.21
CA SER A 92 -14.02 -10.43 0.93
C SER A 92 -13.14 -9.94 2.08
N ALA A 93 -13.14 -10.66 3.21
CA ALA A 93 -12.22 -10.37 4.31
C ALA A 93 -10.76 -10.40 3.82
N PHE A 94 -10.43 -11.38 2.98
CA PHE A 94 -9.11 -11.50 2.36
C PHE A 94 -8.70 -10.26 1.57
N SER A 95 -9.63 -9.65 0.81
CA SER A 95 -9.37 -8.39 0.09
C SER A 95 -8.90 -7.27 1.01
N THR A 96 -9.53 -7.12 2.18
CA THR A 96 -9.17 -6.08 3.15
C THR A 96 -7.88 -6.37 3.87
N GLU A 97 -7.64 -7.63 4.21
CA GLU A 97 -6.40 -8.06 4.84
C GLU A 97 -5.21 -7.87 3.90
N LYS A 98 -5.38 -8.23 2.62
CA LYS A 98 -4.43 -7.93 1.56
C LYS A 98 -4.22 -6.42 1.42
N ALA A 99 -5.29 -5.62 1.39
CA ALA A 99 -5.18 -4.15 1.29
C ALA A 99 -4.42 -3.56 2.47
N LEU A 100 -4.63 -4.08 3.69
CA LEU A 100 -3.92 -3.69 4.89
C LEU A 100 -2.42 -3.99 4.78
N CYS A 101 -2.03 -5.17 4.31
CA CYS A 101 -0.62 -5.49 4.07
C CYS A 101 0.03 -4.50 3.09
N HIS A 102 -0.65 -4.19 1.98
CA HIS A 102 -0.16 -3.19 1.02
C HIS A 102 -0.05 -1.80 1.66
N PHE A 103 -1.04 -1.39 2.45
CA PHE A 103 -1.03 -0.10 3.14
C PHE A 103 0.17 0.01 4.09
N ILE A 104 0.47 -1.03 4.88
CA ILE A 104 1.61 -1.04 5.80
C ILE A 104 2.93 -0.93 5.04
N VAL A 105 3.12 -1.70 3.96
CA VAL A 105 4.35 -1.65 3.16
C VAL A 105 4.53 -0.27 2.53
N LEU A 106 3.48 0.30 1.98
CA LEU A 106 3.55 1.63 1.34
C LEU A 106 3.80 2.74 2.37
N ALA A 107 3.21 2.65 3.56
CA ALA A 107 3.51 3.58 4.66
C ALA A 107 5.00 3.53 5.02
N LEU A 108 5.59 2.33 5.10
CA LEU A 108 7.03 2.18 5.36
C LEU A 108 7.88 2.76 4.22
N LEU A 109 7.46 2.60 2.96
CA LEU A 109 8.18 3.15 1.81
C LEU A 109 8.07 4.68 1.68
N LEU A 110 7.05 5.30 2.27
CA LEU A 110 6.94 6.76 2.35
C LEU A 110 7.94 7.37 3.35
N GLU A 111 8.43 6.58 4.30
CA GLU A 111 9.34 7.06 5.34
C GLU A 111 10.79 6.75 4.94
N SER A 112 11.67 7.74 5.04
CA SER A 112 13.07 7.62 4.60
C SER A 112 13.88 6.57 5.37
N ASN A 113 13.47 6.26 6.61
CA ASN A 113 14.10 5.28 7.48
C ASN A 113 13.34 3.93 7.54
N TYR A 114 12.33 3.75 6.69
CA TYR A 114 11.45 2.58 6.69
C TYR A 114 10.86 2.27 8.08
N GLN A 115 10.45 3.30 8.82
CA GLN A 115 9.84 3.17 10.14
C GLN A 115 8.48 3.88 10.20
N VAL A 116 7.47 3.18 10.70
CA VAL A 116 6.12 3.72 10.89
C VAL A 116 5.62 3.37 12.28
N ASP A 117 4.96 4.32 12.95
CA ASP A 117 4.29 4.04 14.23
C ASP A 117 2.95 3.33 13.98
N ALA A 118 2.83 2.10 14.49
CA ALA A 118 1.60 1.30 14.42
C ALA A 118 0.41 2.00 15.09
N LYS A 119 0.62 2.89 16.06
CA LYS A 119 -0.45 3.66 16.70
C LYS A 119 -1.09 4.66 15.73
N ILE A 120 -0.29 5.35 14.94
CA ILE A 120 -0.77 6.28 13.91
C ILE A 120 -1.61 5.52 12.89
N SER A 121 -1.09 4.40 12.36
CA SER A 121 -1.84 3.56 11.41
C SER A 121 -3.13 2.97 12.03
N SER A 122 -3.09 2.63 13.31
CA SER A 122 -4.23 2.09 14.07
C SER A 122 -5.35 3.13 14.21
N GLN A 123 -5.01 4.38 14.54
CA GLN A 123 -5.95 5.50 14.61
C GLN A 123 -6.53 5.81 13.23
N GLU A 124 -5.65 5.97 12.24
CA GLU A 124 -6.01 6.34 10.87
C GLU A 124 -7.01 5.36 10.24
N LEU A 125 -6.72 4.06 10.36
CA LEU A 125 -7.56 2.99 9.79
C LEU A 125 -8.73 2.61 10.70
N ASN A 126 -8.84 3.19 11.90
CA ASN A 126 -9.79 2.80 12.94
C ASN A 126 -9.76 1.27 13.19
N MET A 127 -8.56 0.75 13.44
CA MET A 127 -8.32 -0.68 13.69
C MET A 127 -7.54 -0.89 14.98
N PRO A 128 -7.72 -2.01 15.68
CA PRO A 128 -6.89 -2.35 16.84
C PRO A 128 -5.41 -2.43 16.46
N SER A 129 -4.52 -1.87 17.27
CA SER A 129 -3.08 -1.90 17.01
C SER A 129 -2.53 -3.33 16.95
N SER A 130 -3.13 -4.27 17.69
CA SER A 130 -2.81 -5.71 17.62
C SER A 130 -3.04 -6.29 16.22
N LYS A 131 -4.06 -5.81 15.50
CA LYS A 131 -4.32 -6.20 14.11
C LYS A 131 -3.25 -5.63 13.19
N ILE A 132 -2.89 -4.35 13.33
CA ILE A 132 -1.82 -3.73 12.56
C ILE A 132 -0.50 -4.50 12.74
N VAL A 133 -0.14 -4.80 13.99
CA VAL A 133 1.08 -5.57 14.31
C VAL A 133 1.04 -6.96 13.70
N LYS A 134 -0.09 -7.68 13.79
CA LYS A 134 -0.25 -9.01 13.18
C LYS A 134 0.01 -8.99 11.67
N TYR A 135 -0.58 -8.05 10.92
CA TYR A 135 -0.38 -7.96 9.47
C TYR A 135 1.00 -7.39 9.09
N SER A 136 1.60 -6.57 9.95
CA SER A 136 2.98 -6.08 9.74
C SER A 136 4.00 -7.23 9.74
N GLN A 137 3.79 -8.25 10.59
CA GLN A 137 4.64 -9.43 10.66
C GLN A 137 4.59 -10.25 9.35
N LEU A 138 3.44 -10.31 8.68
CA LEU A 138 3.29 -11.01 7.40
C LEU A 138 4.10 -10.37 6.27
N VAL A 139 4.36 -9.07 6.36
CA VAL A 139 5.19 -8.32 5.39
C VAL A 139 6.61 -8.09 5.91
N HIS A 140 7.02 -8.82 6.95
CA HIS A 140 8.33 -8.70 7.60
C HIS A 140 8.66 -7.29 8.14
N ALA A 141 7.63 -6.49 8.43
CA ALA A 141 7.77 -5.24 9.17
C ALA A 141 7.68 -5.55 10.67
N LEU A 142 8.82 -5.55 11.35
CA LEU A 142 8.92 -6.02 12.74
C LEU A 142 8.91 -4.83 13.72
N PRO A 143 8.27 -4.98 14.90
CA PRO A 143 8.32 -3.95 15.92
C PRO A 143 9.73 -3.81 16.50
N LYS A 144 10.19 -2.57 16.69
CA LYS A 144 11.45 -2.28 17.39
C LYS A 144 11.24 -2.42 18.89
N SER A 145 12.05 -3.24 19.57
CA SER A 145 12.18 -3.40 21.03
C SER A 145 11.11 -2.73 21.91
N ARG A 146 10.00 -3.43 22.18
CA ARG A 146 8.88 -2.99 23.05
C ARG A 146 8.21 -1.66 22.66
N SER A 147 8.47 -1.13 21.46
CA SER A 147 7.83 0.08 20.92
C SER A 147 6.71 -0.27 19.93
N SER A 148 5.87 0.71 19.63
CA SER A 148 4.88 0.63 18.55
C SER A 148 5.47 0.92 17.16
N ILE A 149 6.78 1.21 17.08
CA ILE A 149 7.46 1.51 15.82
C ILE A 149 7.71 0.20 15.07
N LEU A 150 7.12 0.07 13.89
CA LEU A 150 7.36 -1.00 12.93
C LEU A 150 8.50 -0.59 12.02
N THR A 151 9.40 -1.53 11.70
CA THR A 151 10.52 -1.27 10.79
C THR A 151 10.67 -2.37 9.76
N LEU A 152 10.95 -1.99 8.51
CA LEU A 152 11.36 -2.92 7.47
C LEU A 152 12.89 -2.98 7.43
N ARG A 153 13.45 -4.16 7.65
CA ARG A 153 14.88 -4.39 7.45
C ARG A 153 15.12 -4.84 6.02
N LEU A 154 15.66 -3.93 5.20
CA LEU A 154 16.12 -4.29 3.87
C LEU A 154 17.40 -5.14 3.97
N PRO A 155 17.51 -6.23 3.21
CA PRO A 155 18.75 -6.99 3.15
C PRO A 155 19.86 -6.11 2.58
N THR A 156 21.01 -6.08 3.26
CA THR A 156 22.20 -5.31 2.85
C THR A 156 22.85 -5.83 1.57
N SER A 157 22.58 -7.08 1.20
CA SER A 157 22.99 -7.70 -0.05
C SER A 157 21.86 -8.58 -0.57
N VAL A 158 21.44 -8.32 -1.81
CA VAL A 158 20.52 -9.23 -2.53
C VAL A 158 21.41 -10.21 -3.27
N PRO A 159 21.42 -11.51 -2.91
CA PRO A 159 22.21 -12.50 -3.64
C PRO A 159 21.74 -12.54 -5.10
N SER A 160 22.69 -12.63 -6.03
CA SER A 160 22.37 -12.72 -7.46
C SER A 160 21.52 -13.95 -7.71
N ILE A 161 20.41 -13.78 -8.43
CA ILE A 161 19.54 -14.89 -8.81
C ILE A 161 20.33 -15.71 -9.85
N SER A 162 20.80 -16.90 -9.47
CA SER A 162 21.44 -17.80 -10.43
C SER A 162 20.40 -18.22 -11.47
N SER A 163 20.64 -17.87 -12.74
CA SER A 163 19.75 -18.17 -13.87
C SER A 163 19.68 -19.67 -14.23
N THR A 164 20.38 -20.54 -13.51
CA THR A 164 20.39 -21.99 -13.71
C THR A 164 19.09 -22.62 -13.19
N PHE A 165 18.06 -22.54 -14.03
CA PHE A 165 16.85 -23.34 -13.88
C PHE A 165 17.19 -24.82 -14.10
N THR A 166 17.58 -25.52 -13.04
CA THR A 166 17.82 -26.96 -13.08
C THR A 166 16.48 -27.67 -13.24
N LYS A 167 16.12 -28.01 -14.48
CA LYS A 167 15.04 -28.96 -14.80
C LYS A 167 15.35 -30.27 -14.09
N LYS A 168 14.72 -30.49 -12.93
CA LYS A 168 14.77 -31.76 -12.21
C LYS A 168 14.06 -32.82 -13.06
N ARG A 169 14.82 -33.49 -13.93
CA ARG A 169 14.35 -34.58 -14.79
C ARG A 169 14.03 -35.76 -13.87
N ARG A 170 12.74 -35.97 -13.55
CA ARG A 170 12.28 -37.18 -12.86
C ARG A 170 12.54 -38.36 -13.81
N SER A 171 13.51 -39.20 -13.49
CA SER A 171 13.64 -40.51 -14.11
C SER A 171 12.51 -41.41 -13.59
N LEU A 172 11.51 -41.64 -14.42
CA LEU A 172 10.54 -42.71 -14.22
C LEU A 172 11.26 -44.03 -14.50
N ASN A 173 11.64 -44.76 -13.45
CA ASN A 173 11.99 -46.17 -13.60
C ASN A 173 10.71 -46.91 -14.03
N LYS A 174 10.73 -47.45 -15.25
CA LYS A 174 9.80 -48.51 -15.66
C LYS A 174 10.48 -49.84 -15.34
N ASN A 175 9.83 -50.62 -14.48
CA ASN A 175 10.01 -52.08 -14.44
C ASN A 175 9.32 -52.69 -15.66
#